data_AF-A0A1X7MVH4-F1
#
_entry.id   AF-A0A1X7MVH4-F1
#
_cell.length_a   1.000
_cell.length_b   1.000
_cell.length_c   1.000
_cell.angle_alpha   90.00
_cell.angle_beta   90.00
_cell.angle_gamma   90.00
#
_symmetry.space_group_name_H-M   'P 1'
#
loop_
_entity.id
_entity.type
_entity.pdbx_description
1 polymer ?
#
loop_
_entity_poly.entity_id
_entity_poly.type
_entity_poly.pdbx_seq_one_letter_code
_entity_poly.pdbx_strand_id
1 'polypeptide(L)'
;MDTFTLISAAAPVARAIATLTAARKLPLRVDCLGEIEYPEDDPIYGSYTVPHTVELAQCASLAEAIACVERLARQDEIATGEDGALGFLPRLFIVRDGEHCLVLAGEPWRRSVRWCEPVASDGEARLIVEKASKLRGEASFEAGWDNHSTARSLRFRASALEGRLVDPSWRQAARAALFQAA
;
A
#
# COMPACT_ATOMS: atom_id res chain seq x y z
N MET A 1 44.31 11.68 -43.27
CA MET A 1 44.15 11.31 -41.85
C MET A 1 42.91 12.03 -41.38
N ASP A 2 41.75 11.39 -41.46
CA ASP A 2 40.50 11.95 -40.93
C ASP A 2 39.79 10.85 -40.16
N THR A 3 39.90 10.92 -38.84
CA THR A 3 39.26 10.00 -37.91
C THR A 3 37.89 10.56 -37.59
N PHE A 4 36.84 10.05 -38.24
CA PHE A 4 35.46 10.39 -37.92
C PHE A 4 35.09 9.80 -36.56
N THR A 5 34.89 10.67 -35.56
CA THR A 5 34.35 10.28 -34.25
C THR A 5 32.85 10.03 -34.40
N LEU A 6 32.43 8.77 -34.30
CA LEU A 6 31.02 8.39 -34.18
C LEU A 6 30.53 8.81 -32.79
N ILE A 7 29.74 9.88 -32.73
CA ILE A 7 28.98 10.24 -31.53
C ILE A 7 27.92 9.15 -31.33
N SER A 8 28.04 8.40 -30.24
CA SER A 8 27.06 7.37 -29.87
C SER A 8 25.75 8.01 -29.44
N ALA A 9 24.74 7.95 -30.30
CA ALA A 9 23.38 8.42 -30.04
C ALA A 9 22.60 7.58 -29.00
N ALA A 10 23.18 6.47 -28.51
CA ALA A 10 22.49 5.55 -27.60
C ALA A 10 22.35 6.09 -26.15
N ALA A 11 23.34 6.84 -25.67
CA ALA A 11 23.34 7.41 -24.31
C ALA A 11 22.21 8.45 -24.07
N PRO A 12 21.94 9.43 -24.98
CA PRO A 12 20.85 10.37 -24.79
C PRO A 12 19.47 9.71 -24.87
N VAL A 13 19.30 8.68 -25.71
CA VAL A 13 18.03 7.93 -25.81
C VAL A 13 17.76 7.14 -24.53
N ALA A 14 18.76 6.43 -23.99
CA ALA A 14 18.60 5.68 -22.74
C ALA A 14 18.25 6.60 -21.55
N ARG A 15 18.88 7.79 -21.47
CA ARG A 15 18.58 8.79 -20.44
C ARG A 15 17.17 9.37 -20.60
N ALA A 16 16.75 9.66 -21.84
CA ALA A 16 15.41 10.15 -22.12
C ALA A 16 14.35 9.11 -21.72
N ILE A 17 14.56 7.83 -22.08
CA ILE A 17 13.68 6.72 -21.69
C ILE A 17 13.62 6.60 -20.17
N ALA A 18 14.76 6.60 -19.47
CA ALA A 18 14.77 6.51 -18.01
C ALA A 18 14.04 7.68 -17.34
N THR A 19 14.18 8.90 -17.88
CA THR A 19 13.51 10.10 -17.38
C THR A 19 11.99 10.01 -17.59
N LEU A 20 11.55 9.58 -18.77
CA LEU A 20 10.13 9.36 -19.08
C LEU A 20 9.51 8.27 -18.20
N THR A 21 10.22 7.15 -18.00
CA THR A 21 9.78 6.08 -17.12
C THR A 21 9.68 6.56 -15.68
N ALA A 22 10.64 7.35 -15.18
CA ALA A 22 10.57 7.93 -13.85
C ALA A 22 9.43 8.94 -13.71
N ALA A 23 9.16 9.76 -14.73
CA ALA A 23 8.08 10.73 -14.72
C ALA A 23 6.70 10.07 -14.65
N ARG A 24 6.50 8.93 -15.31
CA ARG A 24 5.23 8.17 -15.27
C ARG A 24 4.91 7.58 -13.90
N LYS A 25 5.94 7.34 -13.09
CA LYS A 25 5.81 6.75 -11.76
C LYS A 25 5.38 7.76 -10.69
N LEU A 26 5.45 9.06 -10.95
CA LEU A 26 5.13 10.09 -9.95
C LEU A 26 3.87 10.86 -10.36
N PRO A 27 3.12 11.43 -9.39
CA PRO A 27 3.35 11.36 -7.94
C PRO A 27 3.01 9.98 -7.35
N LEU A 28 3.57 9.69 -6.18
CA LEU A 28 3.14 8.54 -5.38
C LEU A 28 1.82 8.86 -4.70
N ARG A 29 0.87 7.94 -4.73
CA ARG A 29 -0.41 8.03 -4.01
C ARG A 29 -0.33 7.23 -2.72
N VAL A 30 -0.80 7.83 -1.64
CA VAL A 30 -0.93 7.19 -0.33
C VAL A 30 -2.41 6.94 -0.07
N ASP A 31 -2.77 5.66 0.00
CA ASP A 31 -4.11 5.20 0.36
C ASP A 31 -4.06 4.51 1.73
N CYS A 32 -5.19 4.43 2.41
CA CYS A 32 -5.35 3.56 3.56
C CYS A 32 -6.58 2.67 3.40
N LEU A 33 -6.34 1.37 3.42
CA LEU A 33 -7.37 0.36 3.58
C LEU A 33 -7.70 0.27 5.08
N GLY A 34 -8.97 0.40 5.41
CA GLY A 34 -9.44 0.30 6.78
C GLY A 34 -10.91 -0.04 6.86
N GLU A 35 -11.51 0.34 7.98
CA GLU A 35 -12.92 0.12 8.25
C GLU A 35 -13.56 1.43 8.69
N ILE A 36 -14.65 1.81 8.04
CA ILE A 36 -15.48 2.94 8.50
C ILE A 36 -16.51 2.38 9.46
N GLU A 37 -16.68 3.04 10.60
CA GLU A 37 -17.70 2.74 11.59
C GLU A 37 -18.91 3.65 11.39
N TYR A 38 -20.10 3.06 11.36
CA TYR A 38 -21.39 3.75 11.25
C TYR A 38 -22.28 3.39 12.43
N PRO A 39 -23.15 4.30 12.89
CA PRO A 39 -24.18 3.93 13.85
C PRO A 39 -25.20 2.99 13.19
N GLU A 40 -25.72 2.04 13.95
CA GLU A 40 -26.93 1.33 13.57
C GLU A 40 -28.13 2.28 13.60
N ASP A 41 -29.15 2.01 12.76
CA ASP A 41 -30.37 2.83 12.70
C ASP A 41 -31.07 2.93 14.07
N ASP A 42 -31.05 1.84 14.84
CA ASP A 42 -31.46 1.83 16.24
C ASP A 42 -30.21 1.77 17.13
N PRO A 43 -29.93 2.83 17.94
CA PRO A 43 -28.75 2.92 18.78
C PRO A 43 -28.57 1.76 19.78
N ILE A 44 -29.62 1.00 20.09
CA ILE A 44 -29.51 -0.18 20.97
C ILE A 44 -28.60 -1.26 20.40
N TYR A 45 -28.46 -1.33 19.08
CA TYR A 45 -27.59 -2.30 18.39
C TYR A 45 -26.14 -1.81 18.22
N GLY A 46 -25.85 -0.57 18.62
CA GLY A 46 -24.50 -0.01 18.61
C GLY A 46 -24.07 0.50 17.23
N SER A 47 -22.96 -0.03 16.73
CA SER A 47 -22.35 0.38 15.47
C SER A 47 -21.92 -0.83 14.64
N TYR A 48 -21.82 -0.63 13.34
CA TYR A 48 -21.27 -1.61 12.41
C TYR A 48 -20.11 -1.00 11.65
N THR A 49 -19.17 -1.84 11.22
CA THR A 49 -18.05 -1.41 10.39
C THR A 49 -18.22 -1.87 8.95
N VAL A 50 -17.63 -1.15 7.99
CA VAL A 50 -17.56 -1.55 6.58
C VAL A 50 -16.14 -1.35 6.05
N PRO A 51 -15.56 -2.31 5.30
CA PRO A 51 -14.25 -2.12 4.68
C PRO A 51 -14.29 -0.97 3.68
N HIS A 52 -13.30 -0.08 3.76
CA HIS A 52 -13.21 1.08 2.87
C HIS A 52 -11.75 1.42 2.58
N THR A 53 -11.48 2.04 1.42
CA THR A 53 -10.15 2.56 1.08
C THR A 53 -10.24 4.06 0.87
N VAL A 54 -9.46 4.81 1.64
CA VAL A 54 -9.43 6.28 1.62
C VAL A 54 -8.14 6.75 0.93
N GLU A 55 -8.25 7.65 -0.04
CA GLU A 55 -7.08 8.35 -0.61
C GLU A 55 -6.65 9.45 0.38
N LEU A 56 -5.41 9.42 0.84
CA LEU A 56 -4.92 10.29 1.91
C LEU A 56 -4.01 11.42 1.43
N ALA A 57 -3.13 11.14 0.47
CA ALA A 57 -2.14 12.10 -0.01
C ALA A 57 -1.53 11.73 -1.35
N GLN A 58 -0.89 12.72 -1.97
CA GLN A 58 0.05 12.54 -3.07
C GLN A 58 1.43 13.07 -2.64
N CYS A 59 2.50 12.36 -2.99
CA CYS A 59 3.87 12.66 -2.59
C CYS A 59 4.79 12.66 -3.82
N ALA A 60 5.75 13.59 -3.86
CA ALA A 60 6.67 13.70 -5.00
C ALA A 60 7.81 12.68 -4.90
N SER A 61 8.02 12.06 -3.75
CA SER A 61 9.07 11.07 -3.53
C SER A 61 8.69 9.99 -2.51
N LEU A 62 9.48 8.92 -2.49
CA LEU A 62 9.31 7.81 -1.55
C LEU A 62 9.58 8.23 -0.10
N ALA A 63 10.57 9.09 0.13
CA ALA A 63 10.89 9.61 1.47
C ALA A 63 9.73 10.47 2.01
N GLU A 64 9.14 11.32 1.16
CA GLU A 64 7.93 12.08 1.51
C GLU A 64 6.75 11.17 1.80
N ALA A 65 6.54 10.12 1.00
CA ALA A 65 5.45 9.17 1.21
C ALA A 65 5.59 8.43 2.56
N ILE A 66 6.80 7.96 2.91
CA ILE A 66 7.07 7.33 4.21
C ILE A 66 6.81 8.32 5.34
N ALA A 67 7.36 9.54 5.26
CA ALA A 67 7.15 10.56 6.28
C ALA A 67 5.68 10.96 6.43
N CYS A 68 4.94 11.02 5.32
CA CYS A 68 3.50 11.28 5.30
C CYS A 68 2.73 10.17 6.02
N VAL A 69 2.99 8.91 5.69
CA VAL A 69 2.35 7.75 6.33
C VAL A 69 2.68 7.69 7.82
N GLU A 70 3.93 7.92 8.23
CA GLU A 70 4.31 7.97 9.65
C GLU A 70 3.61 9.11 10.41
N ARG A 71 3.41 10.26 9.77
CA ARG A 71 2.63 11.36 10.35
C ARG A 71 1.16 10.96 10.50
N LEU A 72 0.55 10.37 9.48
CA LEU A 72 -0.84 9.90 9.51
C LEU A 72 -1.04 8.85 10.61
N ALA A 73 -0.10 7.91 10.77
CA ALA A 73 -0.16 6.87 11.81
C ALA A 73 -0.06 7.41 13.25
N ARG A 74 0.40 8.65 13.45
CA ARG A 74 0.43 9.30 14.77
C ARG A 74 -0.86 10.04 15.10
N GLN A 75 -1.69 10.34 14.09
CA GLN A 75 -2.96 11.03 14.28
C GLN A 75 -3.94 10.10 14.99
N ASP A 76 -4.80 10.68 15.82
CA ASP A 76 -5.83 9.92 16.53
C ASP A 76 -7.00 9.56 15.60
N GLU A 77 -7.18 10.30 14.51
CA GLU A 77 -8.26 10.13 13.55
C GLU A 77 -7.78 10.39 12.11
N ILE A 78 -8.33 9.64 11.15
CA ILE A 78 -8.16 9.87 9.72
C ILE A 78 -9.51 10.26 9.15
N ALA A 79 -9.61 11.47 8.59
CA ALA A 79 -10.82 11.95 7.95
C ALA A 79 -11.09 11.14 6.67
N THR A 80 -12.30 10.59 6.57
CA THR A 80 -12.75 9.81 5.41
C THR A 80 -13.53 10.66 4.42
N GLY A 81 -14.13 11.77 4.89
CA GLY A 81 -15.09 12.56 4.11
C GLY A 81 -16.48 11.92 4.00
N GLU A 82 -16.70 10.77 4.65
CA GLU A 82 -18.00 10.10 4.68
C GLU A 82 -18.91 10.71 5.74
N ASP A 83 -20.13 11.07 5.33
CA ASP A 83 -21.14 11.63 6.23
C ASP A 83 -21.73 10.53 7.12
N GLY A 84 -22.03 10.89 8.38
CA GLY A 84 -22.58 9.95 9.36
C GLY A 84 -21.61 8.88 9.89
N ALA A 85 -20.35 8.87 9.44
CA ALA A 85 -19.33 7.98 9.98
C ALA A 85 -18.95 8.38 11.42
N LEU A 86 -18.88 7.40 12.32
CA LEU A 86 -18.37 7.58 13.69
C LEU A 86 -16.84 7.62 13.73
N GLY A 87 -16.18 7.02 12.75
CA GLY A 87 -14.73 7.02 12.64
C GLY A 87 -14.21 6.06 11.59
N PHE A 88 -12.87 5.99 11.50
CA PHE A 88 -12.16 5.08 10.62
C PHE A 88 -11.06 4.36 11.38
N LEU A 89 -11.07 3.03 11.30
CA LEU A 89 -10.03 2.17 11.84
C LEU A 89 -9.05 1.80 10.72
N PRO A 90 -7.82 2.36 10.71
CA PRO A 90 -6.82 2.03 9.70
C PRO A 90 -6.38 0.57 9.85
N ARG A 91 -6.22 -0.14 8.72
CA ARG A 91 -5.77 -1.55 8.71
C ARG A 91 -4.49 -1.74 7.90
N LEU A 92 -4.29 -1.00 6.82
CA LEU A 92 -3.11 -1.07 5.97
C LEU A 92 -2.92 0.25 5.21
N PHE A 93 -1.77 0.89 5.38
CA PHE A 93 -1.32 1.97 4.50
C PHE A 93 -0.72 1.38 3.23
N ILE A 94 -1.04 1.97 2.08
CA ILE A 94 -0.61 1.50 0.76
C ILE A 94 -0.06 2.70 -0.01
N VAL A 95 1.16 2.57 -0.52
CA VAL A 95 1.80 3.55 -1.39
C VAL A 95 1.84 2.97 -2.81
N ARG A 96 1.26 3.69 -3.76
CA ARG A 96 1.25 3.32 -5.19
C ARG A 96 1.95 4.38 -6.02
N ASP A 97 2.54 3.98 -7.13
CA ASP A 97 3.08 4.92 -8.11
C ASP A 97 1.99 5.42 -9.08
N GLY A 98 2.37 6.31 -10.00
CA GLY A 98 1.48 6.85 -11.02
C GLY A 98 0.92 5.82 -12.00
N GLU A 99 1.46 4.61 -12.02
CA GLU A 99 0.97 3.46 -12.81
C GLU A 99 0.16 2.47 -11.97
N HIS A 100 -0.16 2.84 -10.72
CA HIS A 100 -0.84 2.03 -9.72
C HIS A 100 -0.04 0.79 -9.26
N CYS A 101 1.26 0.71 -9.57
CA CYS A 101 2.12 -0.34 -9.06
C CYS A 101 2.36 -0.13 -7.55
N LEU A 102 2.38 -1.24 -6.80
CA LEU A 102 2.65 -1.21 -5.37
C LEU A 102 4.10 -0.81 -5.10
N VAL A 103 4.29 0.27 -4.36
CA VAL A 103 5.62 0.78 -3.96
C VAL A 103 5.99 0.34 -2.56
N LEU A 104 5.07 0.51 -1.60
CA LEU A 104 5.21 0.11 -0.21
C LEU A 104 3.84 -0.17 0.39
N ALA A 105 3.81 -0.97 1.44
CA ALA A 105 2.66 -1.08 2.33
C ALA A 105 3.12 -1.25 3.76
N GLY A 106 2.26 -0.91 4.72
CA GLY A 106 2.58 -1.07 6.14
C GLY A 106 1.34 -1.08 7.01
N GLU A 107 1.38 -1.91 8.06
CA GLU A 107 0.31 -2.01 9.04
C GLU A 107 0.47 -0.91 10.10
N PRO A 108 -0.63 -0.24 10.52
CA PRO A 108 -0.60 0.61 11.69
C PRO A 108 -0.11 -0.18 12.91
N TRP A 109 0.85 0.38 13.63
CA TRP A 109 1.42 -0.23 14.83
C TRP A 109 1.64 0.84 15.89
N ARG A 110 0.71 0.91 16.85
CA ARG A 110 0.65 2.01 17.83
C ARG A 110 0.60 3.35 17.07
N ARG A 111 1.47 4.30 17.40
CA ARG A 111 1.62 5.61 16.72
C ARG A 111 2.75 5.61 15.68
N SER A 112 2.92 4.49 14.97
CA SER A 112 3.94 4.29 13.93
C SER A 112 3.43 3.28 12.90
N VAL A 113 4.22 2.99 11.86
CA VAL A 113 3.90 1.95 10.88
C VAL A 113 4.89 0.81 10.94
N ARG A 114 4.36 -0.42 10.99
CA ARG A 114 5.14 -1.63 10.69
C ARG A 114 5.12 -1.84 9.18
N TRP A 115 6.18 -1.40 8.52
CA TRP A 115 6.34 -1.58 7.08
C TRP A 115 6.48 -3.06 6.71
N CYS A 116 5.79 -3.45 5.63
CA CYS A 116 5.91 -4.77 5.03
C CYS A 116 7.27 -4.90 4.35
N GLU A 117 8.09 -5.87 4.76
CA GLU A 117 9.36 -6.13 4.08
C GLU A 117 9.10 -6.66 2.66
N PRO A 118 9.57 -5.96 1.60
CA PRO A 118 9.39 -6.42 0.22
C PRO A 118 9.97 -7.83 0.01
N VAL A 119 9.31 -8.64 -0.82
CA VAL A 119 9.81 -9.99 -1.18
C VAL A 119 11.16 -9.93 -1.90
N ALA A 120 12.10 -10.81 -1.52
CA ALA A 120 13.47 -10.85 -2.03
C ALA A 120 13.57 -11.56 -3.38
N SER A 121 12.61 -12.41 -3.72
CA SER A 121 12.61 -13.22 -4.93
C SER A 121 11.21 -13.53 -5.42
N ASP A 122 11.09 -13.99 -6.66
CA ASP A 122 9.82 -14.43 -7.22
C ASP A 122 9.34 -15.74 -6.58
N GLY A 123 10.25 -16.57 -6.06
CA GLY A 123 9.90 -17.76 -5.28
C GLY A 123 9.18 -17.38 -3.99
N GLU A 124 9.69 -16.36 -3.28
CA GLU A 124 9.02 -15.81 -2.11
C GLU A 124 7.68 -15.14 -2.48
N ALA A 125 7.64 -14.40 -3.60
CA ALA A 125 6.40 -13.80 -4.08
C ALA A 125 5.29 -14.83 -4.28
N ARG A 126 5.61 -15.99 -4.89
CA ARG A 126 4.66 -17.10 -5.07
C ARG A 126 4.15 -17.65 -3.74
N LEU A 127 5.03 -17.82 -2.75
CA LEU A 127 4.62 -18.28 -1.41
C LEU A 127 3.70 -17.27 -0.71
N ILE A 128 3.92 -15.97 -0.91
CA ILE A 128 3.03 -14.94 -0.38
C ILE A 128 1.65 -14.99 -1.04
N VAL A 129 1.60 -15.12 -2.37
CA VAL A 129 0.33 -15.27 -3.11
C VAL A 129 -0.43 -16.51 -2.64
N GLU A 130 0.24 -17.64 -2.45
CA GLU A 130 -0.38 -18.87 -1.94
C GLU A 130 -0.98 -18.67 -0.54
N LYS A 131 -0.21 -18.08 0.38
CA LYS A 131 -0.67 -17.82 1.76
C LYS A 131 -1.84 -16.84 1.80
N ALA A 132 -1.77 -15.75 1.03
CA ALA A 132 -2.85 -14.77 0.94
C ALA A 132 -4.12 -15.40 0.32
N SER A 133 -3.96 -16.20 -0.73
CA SER A 133 -5.08 -16.94 -1.36
C SER A 133 -5.74 -17.91 -0.38
N LYS A 134 -4.95 -18.62 0.44
CA LYS A 134 -5.48 -19.48 1.49
C LYS A 134 -6.32 -18.70 2.51
N LEU A 135 -5.81 -17.57 3.00
CA LEU A 135 -6.57 -16.69 3.91
C LEU A 135 -7.86 -16.17 3.28
N ARG A 136 -7.85 -15.84 1.98
CA ARG A 136 -9.07 -15.42 1.25
C ARG A 136 -10.05 -16.58 1.10
N GLY A 137 -9.58 -17.80 0.90
CA GLY A 137 -10.41 -19.02 0.90
C GLY A 137 -11.07 -19.27 2.25
N GLU A 138 -10.29 -19.20 3.34
CA GLU A 138 -10.80 -19.29 4.71
C GLU A 138 -11.81 -18.18 5.00
N ALA A 139 -11.53 -16.94 4.57
CA ALA A 139 -12.46 -15.83 4.72
C ALA A 139 -13.80 -16.07 4.01
N SER A 140 -13.78 -16.67 2.81
CA SER A 140 -15.00 -17.04 2.09
C SER A 140 -15.77 -18.15 2.79
N PHE A 141 -15.07 -19.12 3.38
CA PHE A 141 -15.69 -20.16 4.20
C PHE A 141 -16.39 -19.57 5.43
N GLU A 142 -15.69 -18.73 6.21
CA GLU A 142 -16.26 -18.05 7.39
C GLU A 142 -17.46 -17.16 7.04
N ALA A 143 -17.40 -16.46 5.90
CA ALA A 143 -18.51 -15.64 5.45
C ALA A 143 -19.76 -16.48 5.09
N GLY A 144 -19.59 -17.73 4.65
CA GLY A 144 -20.70 -18.65 4.40
C GLY A 144 -21.36 -19.19 5.68
N TRP A 145 -20.73 -19.01 6.84
CA TRP A 145 -21.27 -19.29 8.17
C TRP A 145 -21.74 -18.03 8.91
N ASP A 146 -22.01 -16.94 8.17
CA ASP A 146 -22.37 -15.61 8.68
C ASP A 146 -21.33 -15.01 9.66
N ASN A 147 -20.11 -15.54 9.69
CA ASN A 147 -19.01 -15.05 10.53
C ASN A 147 -18.25 -13.92 9.83
N HIS A 148 -18.97 -12.83 9.52
CA HIS A 148 -18.46 -11.74 8.69
C HIS A 148 -17.29 -10.96 9.32
N SER A 149 -17.25 -10.84 10.65
CA SER A 149 -16.15 -10.18 11.35
C SER A 149 -14.83 -10.96 11.21
N THR A 150 -14.89 -12.29 11.34
CA THR A 150 -13.74 -13.18 11.13
C THR A 150 -13.31 -13.19 9.67
N ALA A 151 -14.26 -13.34 8.75
CA ALA A 151 -13.99 -13.28 7.31
C ALA A 151 -13.26 -12.00 6.91
N ARG A 152 -13.71 -10.87 7.45
CA ARG A 152 -13.09 -9.57 7.20
C ARG A 152 -11.68 -9.47 7.78
N SER A 153 -11.48 -9.92 9.01
CA SER A 153 -10.15 -9.98 9.63
C SER A 153 -9.16 -10.81 8.80
N LEU A 154 -9.61 -11.95 8.26
CA LEU A 154 -8.81 -12.79 7.36
C LEU A 154 -8.47 -12.07 6.05
N ARG A 155 -9.42 -11.33 5.46
CA ARG A 155 -9.16 -10.52 4.26
C ARG A 155 -8.14 -9.41 4.50
N PHE A 156 -8.19 -8.72 5.64
CA PHE A 156 -7.16 -7.71 5.98
C PHE A 156 -5.79 -8.34 6.15
N ARG A 157 -5.70 -9.50 6.82
CA ARG A 157 -4.44 -10.25 6.95
C ARG A 157 -3.88 -10.68 5.59
N ALA A 158 -4.76 -11.08 4.65
CA ALA A 158 -4.35 -11.39 3.28
C ALA A 158 -3.79 -10.14 2.57
N SER A 159 -4.48 -9.00 2.67
CA SER A 159 -4.00 -7.74 2.10
C SER A 159 -2.66 -7.28 2.71
N ALA A 160 -2.45 -7.46 4.02
CA ALA A 160 -1.18 -7.14 4.66
C ALA A 160 -0.03 -8.05 4.18
N LEU A 161 -0.29 -9.34 3.94
CA LEU A 161 0.69 -10.23 3.31
C LEU A 161 1.02 -9.80 1.88
N GLU A 162 0.00 -9.48 1.09
CA GLU A 162 0.16 -8.97 -0.28
C GLU A 162 0.87 -7.62 -0.33
N GLY A 163 0.83 -6.84 0.75
CA GLY A 163 1.64 -5.62 0.93
C GLY A 163 3.16 -5.84 0.78
N ARG A 164 3.64 -7.09 0.90
CA ARG A 164 5.03 -7.47 0.63
C ARG A 164 5.35 -7.61 -0.87
N LEU A 165 4.34 -7.73 -1.72
CA LEU A 165 4.46 -7.91 -3.17
C LEU A 165 4.75 -6.59 -3.90
N VAL A 166 5.68 -5.80 -3.37
CA VAL A 166 6.16 -4.57 -4.01
C VAL A 166 6.62 -4.88 -5.42
N ASP A 167 6.22 -4.00 -6.35
CA ASP A 167 6.55 -4.11 -7.76
C ASP A 167 8.06 -4.27 -7.96
N PRO A 168 8.54 -5.19 -8.83
CA PRO A 168 9.96 -5.44 -9.05
C PRO A 168 10.80 -4.18 -9.26
N SER A 169 10.24 -3.18 -9.96
CA SER A 169 10.94 -1.93 -10.27
C SER A 169 11.10 -0.99 -9.06
N TRP A 170 10.41 -1.27 -7.94
CA TRP A 170 10.46 -0.52 -6.70
C TRP A 170 11.17 -1.24 -5.55
N ARG A 171 11.27 -2.58 -5.57
CA ARG A 171 11.79 -3.39 -4.45
C ARG A 171 13.11 -2.89 -3.87
N GLN A 172 14.09 -2.53 -4.72
CA GLN A 172 15.39 -2.05 -4.26
C GLN A 172 15.28 -0.66 -3.60
N ALA A 173 14.58 0.27 -4.24
CA ALA A 173 14.39 1.63 -3.73
C ALA A 173 13.57 1.63 -2.42
N ALA A 174 12.52 0.80 -2.35
CA ALA A 174 11.71 0.55 -1.17
C ALA A 174 12.56 0.11 0.03
N ARG A 175 13.40 -0.93 -0.15
CA ARG A 175 14.30 -1.40 0.91
C ARG A 175 15.29 -0.33 1.36
N ALA A 176 15.89 0.37 0.41
CA ALA A 176 16.85 1.42 0.72
C ALA A 176 16.20 2.56 1.53
N ALA A 177 14.99 2.97 1.14
CA ALA A 177 14.26 4.01 1.84
C ALA A 177 13.82 3.59 3.25
N LEU A 178 13.35 2.34 3.42
CA LEU A 178 12.99 1.81 4.73
C LEU A 178 14.20 1.73 5.67
N PHE A 179 15.38 1.37 5.14
CA PHE A 179 16.62 1.36 5.93
C PHE A 179 17.05 2.78 6.36
N GLN A 180 16.79 3.79 5.55
CA GLN A 180 17.10 5.19 5.87
C GLN A 180 16.10 5.83 6.85
N ALA A 181 14.89 5.28 6.92
CA ALA A 181 13.81 5.77 7.79
C ALA A 181 13.77 5.09 9.18
N ALA A 182 14.52 4.01 9.36
CA ALA A 182 14.67 3.27 10.62
C ALA A 182 15.68 3.94 11.56
#